data_AF-A0A084ILV5-F1
#
_entry.id   AF-A0A084ILV5-F1
#
_cell.length_a   1.000
_cell.length_b   1.000
_cell.length_c   1.000
_cell.angle_alpha   90.00
_cell.angle_beta   90.00
_cell.angle_gamma   90.00
#
_symmetry.space_group_name_H-M   'P 1'
#
loop_
_entity.id
_entity.type
_entity.pdbx_description
1 polymer ?
#
loop_
_entity_poly.entity_id
_entity_poly.type
_entity_poly.pdbx_seq_one_letter_code
_entity_poly.pdbx_strand_id
1 'polypeptide(L)' 'MWVDLLRALALVCVIEGLMPFIAPERWRETVLRLAEVAPRQLRIFGAVMIAVGVVALQFLHYV' A
#
# COMPACT_ATOMS: atom_id res chain seq x y z
N MET A 1 2.26 19.36 10.22
CA MET A 1 2.90 19.09 8.92
C MET A 1 3.86 17.90 8.99
N TRP A 2 5.04 17.99 9.61
CA TRP A 2 5.96 16.83 9.70
C TRP A 2 5.49 15.71 10.62
N VAL A 3 4.84 16.07 11.74
CA VAL A 3 4.30 15.09 12.69
C VAL A 3 3.18 14.25 12.06
N ASP A 4 2.34 14.86 11.23
CA ASP A 4 1.23 14.17 10.55
C ASP A 4 1.74 13.17 9.52
N LEU A 5 2.82 13.52 8.81
CA LEU A 5 3.52 12.59 7.91
C LEU A 5 4.11 11.40 8.69
N LEU A 6 4.76 11.66 9.84
CA LEU A 6 5.28 10.60 10.70
C LEU A 6 4.17 9.69 11.23
N ARG A 7 3.02 10.24 11.60
CA ARG A 7 1.84 9.47 12.03
C ARG A 7 1.30 8.59 10.90
N ALA A 8 1.17 9.14 9.69
CA ALA A 8 0.75 8.38 8.52
C ALA A 8 1.73 7.23 8.21
N LEU A 9 3.05 7.50 8.25
CA LEU A 9 4.07 6.47 8.09
C LEU A 9 4.00 5.39 9.18
N ALA A 10 3.81 5.78 10.44
CA ALA A 10 3.66 4.82 11.54
C ALA A 10 2.45 3.90 11.31
N LEU A 11 1.32 4.46 10.86
CA LEU A 11 0.13 3.67 10.52
C LEU A 11 0.37 2.70 9.35
N VAL A 12 1.06 3.15 8.29
CA VAL A 12 1.44 2.27 7.17
C VAL A 12 2.29 1.11 7.67
N CYS A 13 3.30 1.36 8.52
CA CYS A 13 4.13 0.30 9.09
C CYS A 13 3.32 -0.70 9.94
N VAL A 14 2.35 -0.22 10.74
CA VAL A 14 1.48 -1.09 11.53
C VAL A 14 0.61 -1.96 10.63
N ILE A 15 0.01 -1.38 9.58
CA ILE A 15 -0.86 -2.10 8.65
C ILE A 15 -0.08 -3.13 7.84
N GLU A 16 1.07 -2.74 7.28
CA GLU A 16 1.97 -3.63 6.53
C GLU A 16 2.51 -4.76 7.41
N GLY A 17 2.81 -4.50 8.68
CA GLY A 17 3.28 -5.50 9.64
C GLY A 17 2.19 -6.44 10.15
N LEU A 18 0.91 -6.09 10.02
CA LEU A 18 -0.19 -6.84 10.60
C LEU A 18 -0.40 -8.20 9.91
N MET A 19 -0.43 -8.22 8.58
CA MET A 19 -0.59 -9.45 7.79
C MET A 19 0.55 -10.49 8.03
N PRO A 20 1.84 -10.13 7.93
CA PRO A 20 2.92 -11.07 8.21
C PRO A 20 2.94 -11.54 9.67
N PHE A 21 2.42 -10.74 10.62
CA PHE A 21 2.35 -11.14 12.03
C PHE A 21 1.19 -12.11 12.32
N ILE A 22 -0.02 -11.84 11.80
CA ILE A 22 -1.22 -12.67 12.07
C ILE A 22 -1.20 -13.98 11.28
N ALA A 23 -0.80 -13.94 10.00
CA ALA A 23 -0.89 -15.08 9.10
C ALA A 23 0.33 -15.19 8.17
N PRO A 24 1.51 -15.54 8.72
CA PRO A 24 2.78 -15.54 7.97
C PRO A 24 2.77 -16.47 6.75
N GLU A 25 2.16 -17.66 6.84
CA GLU A 25 2.11 -18.61 5.71
C GLU A 25 1.25 -18.06 4.56
N ARG A 26 0.07 -17.52 4.87
CA ARG A 26 -0.84 -16.91 3.88
C ARG A 26 -0.23 -15.68 3.23
N TRP A 27 0.47 -14.87 4.02
CA TRP A 27 1.22 -13.73 3.51
C TRP A 27 2.31 -14.19 2.54
N ARG A 28 3.10 -15.22 2.89
CA ARG A 28 4.15 -15.77 2.03
C ARG A 28 3.60 -16.28 0.71
N GLU A 29 2.49 -17.03 0.73
CA GLU A 29 1.84 -17.50 -0.49
C GLU A 29 1.36 -16.35 -1.38
N THR A 30 0.81 -15.28 -0.78
CA THR A 30 0.35 -14.10 -1.51
C THR A 30 1.51 -13.38 -2.19
N VAL A 31 2.63 -13.20 -1.49
CA VAL A 31 3.85 -12.58 -2.05
C VAL A 31 4.43 -13.43 -3.19
N LEU A 32 4.45 -14.76 -3.05
CA LEU A 32 4.92 -15.65 -4.12
C LEU A 32 4.03 -15.56 -5.37
N ARG A 33 2.70 -15.53 -5.21
CA ARG A 33 1.77 -15.32 -6.33
C ARG A 33 1.97 -13.95 -6.99
N LEU A 34 2.21 -12.91 -6.20
CA LEU A 34 2.54 -11.57 -6.71
C LEU A 34 3.85 -11.55 -7.51
N ALA A 35 4.84 -12.35 -7.13
CA ALA A 35 6.11 -12.47 -7.85
C ALA A 35 5.97 -13.13 -9.23
N GLU A 36 4.94 -13.94 -9.44
CA GLU A 36 4.62 -14.56 -10.73
C GLU A 36 3.89 -13.62 -11.69
N VAL A 37 3.32 -12.51 -11.19
CA VAL A 37 2.61 -11.54 -12.02
C VAL A 37 3.60 -10.75 -12.88
N ALA A 38 3.25 -10.55 -14.15
CA ALA A 38 4.12 -9.87 -15.10
C ALA A 38 4.48 -8.44 -14.63
N PRO A 39 5.75 -7.99 -14.75
CA PRO A 39 6.19 -6.67 -14.27
C PRO A 39 5.38 -5.50 -14.83
N ARG A 40 4.89 -5.61 -16.07
CA ARG A 40 4.02 -4.61 -16.69
C ARG A 40 2.69 -4.46 -15.95
N GLN A 41 2.08 -5.56 -15.51
CA GLN A 41 0.81 -5.54 -14.78
C GLN A 41 1.00 -4.93 -13.38
N LEU A 42 2.08 -5.29 -12.66
CA LEU A 42 2.43 -4.65 -11.38
C LEU A 42 2.57 -3.13 -11.53
N ARG A 43 3.27 -2.68 -12.58
CA ARG A 43 3.48 -1.24 -12.83
C ARG A 43 2.17 -0.49 -13.10
N ILE A 44 1.27 -1.08 -13.89
CA ILE A 44 -0.03 -0.47 -14.19
C ILE A 44 -0.88 -0.41 -12.91
N PHE A 45 -0.93 -1.50 -12.15
CA PHE A 45 -1.65 -1.54 -10.89
C PHE A 45 -1.12 -0.46 -9.91
N GLY A 46 0.20 -0.36 -9.75
CA GLY A 46 0.83 0.68 -8.95
C GLY A 46 0.50 2.09 -9.44
N ALA A 47 0.53 2.33 -10.75
CA ALA A 47 0.18 3.63 -11.34
C ALA A 47 -1.28 4.02 -11.04
N VAL A 48 -2.21 3.07 -11.14
CA VAL A 48 -3.63 3.29 -10.80
C VAL A 48 -3.78 3.61 -9.32
N MET A 49 -3.13 2.87 -8.42
CA MET A 49 -3.19 3.13 -6.97
C MET A 49 -2.63 4.50 -6.60
N ILE A 50 -1.51 4.91 -7.21
CA ILE A 50 -0.94 6.24 -7.02
C ILE A 50 -1.92 7.32 -7.50
N ALA A 51 -2.49 7.16 -8.70
CA ALA A 51 -3.44 8.11 -9.25
C ALA A 51 -4.69 8.28 -8.37
N VAL A 52 -5.27 7.17 -7.91
CA VAL A 52 -6.41 7.18 -6.98
C VAL A 52 -6.03 7.87 -5.66
N GLY A 53 -4.85 7.56 -5.10
CA GLY A 53 -4.37 8.20 -3.87
C GLY A 53 -4.21 9.70 -4.00
N VAL A 54 -3.63 10.19 -5.11
CA VAL A 54 -3.48 11.63 -5.37
C VAL A 54 -4.85 12.31 -5.52
N VAL A 55 -5.77 11.71 -6.27
CA VAL A 55 -7.13 12.24 -6.43
C VAL A 55 -7.86 12.30 -5.09
N ALA A 56 -7.77 11.25 -4.27
CA ALA A 56 -8.39 11.20 -2.95
C ALA A 56 -7.78 12.26 -2.01
N LEU A 57 -6.46 12.41 -1.99
CA LEU A 57 -5.78 13.45 -1.20
C LEU A 57 -6.21 14.86 -1.63
N GLN A 58 -6.31 15.11 -2.93
CA GLN A 58 -6.75 16.41 -3.45
C GLN A 58 -8.22 16.70 -3.08
N PHE A 59 -9.09 15.69 -3.18
CA PHE A 59 -10.49 15.82 -2.80
C PHE A 59 -10.66 16.05 -1.29
N LEU A 60 -9.98 15.28 -0.46
CA LEU A 60 -10.01 15.40 1.01
C LEU A 60 -9.38 16.71 1.51
N HIS A 61 -8.39 17.26 0.80
CA HIS A 61 -7.85 18.58 1.12
C HIS A 61 -8.84 19.70 0.77
N TYR A 62 -9.59 19.54 -0.31
CA TYR A 62 -10.48 20.57 -0.83
C TYR A 62 -11.83 20.67 -0.09
N VAL A 63 -12.30 19.58 0.53
CA VAL A 63 -13.52 19.50 1.35
C VAL A 63 -13.25 20.01 2.77
#